data_AF-A0A8B8A9H5-F1
#
_entry.id   AF-A0A8B8A9H5-F1
#
_cell.length_a   1.000
_cell.length_b   1.000
_cell.length_c   1.000
_cell.angle_alpha   90.00
_cell.angle_beta   90.00
_cell.angle_gamma   90.00
#
_symmetry.space_group_name_H-M   'P 1'
#
loop_
_entity.id
_entity.type
_entity.pdbx_description
1 polymer ?
#
loop_
_entity_poly.entity_id
_entity_poly.type
_entity_poly.pdbx_seq_one_letter_code
_entity_poly.pdbx_strand_id
1 'polypeptide(L)'
;MNMRSTSFVLLIFILCTPSVHTKGLLSSVILEAANSAVSLFTTISDLFQISTEKNELQLLAETLSELKHNLKIGLNSLLIRLEKSIYQNALTRYIDKINSCKKDYFNYVANPSDAAKRNLVKCSDIMESVRPLGNLLSGQRIFDSHPLFDLYKDGEGVCNGSAIESISKNLFADYVIGCTVASTIEAFENGVNTTLYGNECKDTISKVITYMRRLYSDCALPSCKTFHCSVQSLFGEIPPTSSQDLYSKLSEMYPWLNFLVFKLSKRGKVTAGGNFSIGHYDSHWINGYQYDIFFFDAYIQIIKESLNYSIAIEVPEELYDGHYFGNSTMTKIYFNGLTLTTFVGYASENNALCNDTSEYIRECHGTGTSNTLYGKVHIILIFVVLMYVL
;
A
#
# COMPACT_ATOMS: atom_id res chain seq x y z
N MET A 1 24.35 -26.75 -33.10
CA MET A 1 23.34 -26.34 -34.10
C MET A 1 22.16 -25.75 -33.34
N ASN A 2 21.76 -24.56 -33.79
CA ASN A 2 20.73 -23.68 -33.21
C ASN A 2 19.40 -24.38 -32.88
N MET A 3 18.76 -23.97 -31.78
CA MET A 3 17.56 -23.13 -31.87
C MET A 3 17.27 -22.43 -30.54
N ARG A 4 17.45 -21.10 -30.57
CA ARG A 4 16.79 -20.14 -29.68
C ARG A 4 15.27 -20.18 -29.94
N SER A 5 14.46 -20.11 -28.89
CA SER A 5 13.38 -19.12 -28.85
C SER A 5 12.96 -18.90 -27.41
N THR A 6 13.35 -17.74 -26.91
CA THR A 6 13.05 -17.13 -25.62
C THR A 6 11.57 -16.76 -25.51
N SER A 7 11.05 -16.93 -24.30
CA SER A 7 9.78 -16.45 -23.76
C SER A 7 9.30 -15.14 -24.39
N PHE A 8 8.19 -15.21 -25.12
CA PHE A 8 7.44 -14.04 -25.55
C PHE A 8 6.32 -13.78 -24.54
N VAL A 9 6.48 -12.63 -23.89
CA VAL A 9 5.52 -11.87 -23.08
C VAL A 9 4.07 -12.08 -23.55
N LEU A 10 3.22 -12.61 -22.66
CA LEU A 10 1.77 -12.64 -22.83
C LEU A 10 1.20 -11.23 -22.55
N LEU A 11 1.43 -10.30 -23.49
CA LEU A 11 0.83 -8.95 -23.54
C LEU A 11 0.08 -8.71 -24.86
N ILE A 12 -0.40 -9.77 -25.51
CA ILE A 12 -1.14 -9.66 -26.77
C ILE A 12 -2.56 -10.19 -26.57
N PHE A 13 -3.42 -9.33 -26.03
CA PHE A 13 -4.87 -9.33 -26.33
C PHE A 13 -5.34 -7.87 -26.43
N ILE A 14 -4.72 -7.10 -27.34
CA ILE A 14 -5.26 -5.83 -27.81
C ILE A 14 -5.25 -5.85 -29.33
N LEU A 15 -6.08 -6.71 -29.93
CA LEU A 15 -6.46 -6.54 -31.32
C LEU A 15 -7.96 -6.87 -31.48
N CYS A 16 -8.71 -5.80 -31.76
CA CYS A 16 -10.03 -5.79 -32.39
C CYS A 16 -11.25 -6.29 -31.56
N THR A 17 -11.80 -5.43 -30.69
CA THR A 17 -13.27 -5.29 -30.47
C THR A 17 -13.59 -3.93 -29.81
N PRO A 18 -14.78 -3.34 -30.02
CA PRO A 18 -15.06 -1.97 -29.57
C PRO A 18 -15.34 -1.88 -28.06
N SER A 19 -14.58 -1.00 -27.39
CA SER A 19 -14.94 -0.08 -26.29
C SER A 19 -15.73 -0.54 -25.05
N VAL A 20 -16.22 -1.78 -24.91
CA VAL A 20 -17.17 -2.15 -23.82
C VAL A 20 -16.56 -3.05 -22.74
N HIS A 21 -15.35 -3.60 -22.94
CA HIS A 21 -14.72 -4.52 -21.96
C HIS A 21 -13.41 -4.04 -21.33
N THR A 22 -12.87 -2.90 -21.76
CA THR A 22 -11.62 -2.36 -21.22
C THR A 22 -11.76 -1.82 -19.79
N LYS A 23 -12.92 -1.28 -19.40
CA LYS A 23 -13.15 -0.78 -18.02
C LYS A 23 -13.03 -1.87 -16.96
N GLY A 24 -13.68 -3.01 -17.19
CA GLY A 24 -13.67 -4.14 -16.26
C GLY A 24 -12.27 -4.75 -16.12
N LEU A 25 -11.55 -4.87 -17.23
CA LEU A 25 -10.18 -5.40 -17.24
C LEU A 25 -9.17 -4.46 -16.56
N LEU A 26 -9.27 -3.14 -16.79
CA LEU A 26 -8.36 -2.18 -16.15
C LEU A 26 -8.60 -2.12 -14.63
N SER A 27 -9.88 -2.14 -14.22
CA SER A 27 -10.27 -2.16 -12.82
C SER A 27 -9.80 -3.44 -12.12
N SER A 28 -9.93 -4.61 -12.76
CA SER A 28 -9.43 -5.87 -12.20
C SER A 28 -7.91 -5.86 -12.07
N VAL A 29 -7.17 -5.37 -13.07
CA VAL A 29 -5.69 -5.28 -13.02
C VAL A 29 -5.23 -4.34 -11.90
N ILE A 30 -5.85 -3.17 -11.76
CA ILE A 30 -5.51 -2.22 -10.69
C ILE A 30 -5.87 -2.79 -9.31
N LEU A 31 -7.00 -3.51 -9.20
CA LEU A 31 -7.43 -4.15 -7.97
C LEU A 31 -6.53 -5.33 -7.58
N GLU A 32 -6.07 -6.13 -8.55
CA GLU A 32 -5.08 -7.19 -8.35
C GLU A 32 -3.73 -6.63 -7.88
N ALA A 33 -3.34 -5.45 -8.37
CA ALA A 33 -2.15 -4.73 -7.93
C ALA A 33 -2.32 -4.01 -6.57
N ALA A 34 -3.54 -3.95 -6.02
CA ALA A 34 -3.84 -3.21 -4.80
C ALA A 34 -3.31 -3.86 -3.51
N ASN A 35 -2.52 -4.94 -3.60
CA ASN A 35 -1.91 -5.63 -2.47
C ASN A 35 -0.98 -4.71 -1.65
N SER A 36 -0.27 -3.78 -2.31
CA SER A 36 0.49 -2.71 -1.65
C SER A 36 0.40 -1.39 -2.42
N ALA A 37 0.63 -0.25 -1.78
CA ALA A 37 0.60 1.05 -2.46
C ALA A 37 1.71 1.14 -3.51
N VAL A 38 2.89 0.59 -3.23
CA VAL A 38 4.00 0.57 -4.20
C VAL A 38 3.68 -0.28 -5.44
N SER A 39 3.04 -1.43 -5.27
CA SER A 39 2.59 -2.25 -6.41
C SER A 39 1.54 -1.50 -7.23
N LEU A 40 0.53 -0.95 -6.56
CA LEU A 40 -0.48 -0.11 -7.18
C LEU A 40 0.13 1.06 -7.97
N PHE A 41 1.09 1.78 -7.40
CA PHE A 41 1.70 2.96 -8.03
C PHE A 41 2.51 2.57 -9.26
N THR A 42 3.20 1.43 -9.20
CA THR A 42 3.95 0.91 -10.34
C THR A 42 2.99 0.55 -11.48
N THR A 43 1.92 -0.19 -11.20
CA THR A 43 0.89 -0.53 -12.20
C THR A 43 0.23 0.72 -12.78
N ILE A 44 -0.14 1.69 -11.95
CA ILE A 44 -0.73 2.95 -12.42
C ILE A 44 0.29 3.76 -13.24
N SER A 45 1.58 3.74 -12.90
CA SER A 45 2.62 4.39 -13.70
C SER A 45 2.68 3.83 -15.12
N ASP A 46 2.68 2.50 -15.24
CA ASP A 46 2.69 1.82 -16.54
C ASP A 46 1.41 2.13 -17.33
N LEU A 47 0.25 2.07 -16.66
CA LEU A 47 -1.04 2.41 -17.28
C LEU A 47 -1.11 3.89 -17.68
N PHE A 48 -0.60 4.81 -16.86
CA PHE A 48 -0.56 6.23 -17.18
C PHE A 48 0.29 6.50 -18.41
N GLN A 49 1.44 5.83 -18.53
CA GLN A 49 2.26 5.90 -19.73
C GLN A 49 1.49 5.38 -20.95
N ILE A 50 0.93 4.17 -20.88
CA ILE A 50 0.19 3.56 -21.98
C ILE A 50 -1.02 4.42 -22.40
N SER A 51 -1.77 4.92 -21.43
CA SER A 51 -2.95 5.76 -21.67
C SER A 51 -2.57 7.13 -22.24
N THR A 52 -1.41 7.69 -21.88
CA THR A 52 -0.91 8.91 -22.51
C THR A 52 -0.54 8.66 -23.98
N GLU A 53 0.17 7.56 -24.27
CA GLU A 53 0.56 7.16 -25.63
C GLU A 53 -0.65 6.85 -26.53
N LYS A 54 -1.72 6.27 -25.96
CA LYS A 54 -2.95 5.90 -26.67
C LYS A 54 -4.07 6.94 -26.63
N ASN A 55 -3.88 8.05 -25.92
CA ASN A 55 -4.92 9.06 -25.67
C ASN A 55 -6.18 8.49 -24.97
N GLU A 56 -5.98 7.54 -24.05
CA GLU A 56 -7.03 6.83 -23.29
C GLU A 56 -7.08 7.25 -21.81
N LEU A 57 -6.62 8.46 -21.48
CA LEU A 57 -6.52 8.96 -20.10
C LEU A 57 -7.86 9.01 -19.35
N GLN A 58 -8.99 9.12 -20.07
CA GLN A 58 -10.33 9.04 -19.50
C GLN A 58 -10.54 7.74 -18.71
N LEU A 59 -10.23 6.62 -19.35
CA LEU A 59 -10.49 5.30 -18.80
C LEU A 59 -9.77 5.12 -17.47
N LEU A 60 -8.50 5.54 -17.43
CA LEU A 60 -7.69 5.53 -16.22
C LEU A 60 -8.30 6.40 -15.11
N ALA A 61 -8.74 7.63 -15.44
CA ALA A 61 -9.32 8.54 -14.44
C ALA A 61 -10.65 8.03 -13.85
N GLU A 62 -11.49 7.38 -14.67
CA GLU A 62 -12.72 6.74 -14.22
C GLU A 62 -12.41 5.58 -13.27
N THR A 63 -11.52 4.66 -13.67
CA THR A 63 -11.14 3.50 -12.82
C THR A 63 -10.51 3.93 -11.50
N LEU A 64 -9.65 4.96 -11.50
CA LEU A 64 -9.08 5.51 -10.28
C LEU A 64 -10.13 6.16 -9.37
N SER A 65 -11.17 6.76 -9.96
CA SER A 65 -12.28 7.33 -9.20
C SER A 65 -13.13 6.24 -8.52
N GLU A 66 -13.36 5.13 -9.20
CA GLU A 66 -14.03 3.94 -8.63
C GLU A 66 -13.19 3.31 -7.52
N LEU A 67 -11.89 3.10 -7.75
CA LEU A 67 -10.97 2.61 -6.73
C LEU A 67 -11.01 3.49 -5.49
N LYS A 68 -10.94 4.82 -5.66
CA LYS A 68 -11.02 5.78 -4.56
C LYS A 68 -12.34 5.70 -3.79
N HIS A 69 -13.46 5.43 -4.47
CA HIS A 69 -14.74 5.21 -3.82
C HIS A 69 -14.74 3.95 -2.95
N ASN A 70 -14.08 2.88 -3.41
CA ASN A 70 -13.93 1.64 -2.64
C ASN A 70 -12.94 1.77 -1.47
N LEU A 71 -11.91 2.61 -1.62
CA LEU A 71 -10.94 2.94 -0.57
C LEU A 71 -11.48 3.89 0.52
N LYS A 72 -12.75 4.31 0.44
CA LYS A 72 -13.31 5.47 1.17
C LYS A 72 -13.63 5.22 2.65
N ILE A 73 -12.78 4.47 3.34
CA ILE A 73 -12.78 4.30 4.81
C ILE A 73 -11.59 5.07 5.44
N GLY A 74 -10.47 5.29 4.73
CA GLY A 74 -9.26 5.89 5.33
C GLY A 74 -9.07 7.42 5.23
N LEU A 75 -9.80 8.12 4.36
CA LEU A 75 -9.64 9.59 4.27
C LEU A 75 -10.22 10.32 5.50
N ASN A 76 -11.28 9.76 6.09
CA ASN A 76 -11.86 10.30 7.32
C ASN A 76 -10.92 10.10 8.51
N SER A 77 -10.17 8.99 8.57
CA SER A 77 -9.15 8.78 9.61
C SER A 77 -7.90 9.65 9.39
N LEU A 78 -7.52 9.94 8.13
CA LEU A 78 -6.52 10.95 7.79
C LEU A 78 -6.88 12.33 8.36
N LEU A 79 -8.12 12.78 8.17
CA LEU A 79 -8.57 14.08 8.65
C LEU A 79 -8.65 14.17 10.18
N ILE A 80 -9.00 13.07 10.86
CA ILE A 80 -9.03 12.99 12.33
C ILE A 80 -7.62 13.10 12.93
N ARG A 81 -6.61 12.43 12.35
CA ARG A 81 -5.23 12.45 12.89
C ARG A 81 -4.45 13.72 12.50
N LEU A 82 -4.89 14.40 11.44
CA LEU A 82 -4.34 15.68 11.01
C LEU A 82 -4.96 16.90 11.70
N GLU A 83 -5.86 16.70 12.69
CA GLU A 83 -6.52 17.78 13.43
C GLU A 83 -5.49 18.84 13.89
N LYS A 84 -5.54 20.01 13.24
CA LYS A 84 -4.68 21.19 13.43
C LYS A 84 -3.27 21.15 12.80
N SER A 85 -3.06 20.39 11.72
CA SER A 85 -1.81 20.42 10.96
C SER A 85 -1.90 21.30 9.70
N ILE A 86 -0.78 21.92 9.33
CA ILE A 86 -0.62 22.66 8.05
C ILE A 86 -0.94 21.76 6.85
N TYR A 87 -0.69 20.45 6.99
CA TYR A 87 -1.00 19.43 5.99
C TYR A 87 -2.48 19.31 5.68
N GLN A 88 -3.36 19.36 6.68
CA GLN A 88 -4.80 19.23 6.47
C GLN A 88 -5.32 20.32 5.52
N ASN A 89 -5.02 21.58 5.86
CA ASN A 89 -5.50 22.73 5.07
C ASN A 89 -4.93 22.70 3.65
N ALA A 90 -3.66 22.36 3.49
CA ALA A 90 -3.02 22.26 2.18
C ALA A 90 -3.64 21.14 1.35
N LEU A 91 -3.73 19.92 1.90
CA LEU A 91 -4.28 18.75 1.21
C LEU A 91 -5.75 18.97 0.83
N THR A 92 -6.58 19.47 1.74
CA THR A 92 -7.99 19.79 1.44
C THR A 92 -8.09 20.74 0.25
N ARG A 93 -7.31 21.84 0.24
CA ARG A 93 -7.32 22.80 -0.86
C ARG A 93 -6.94 22.15 -2.20
N TYR A 94 -5.88 21.34 -2.22
CA TYR A 94 -5.42 20.69 -3.45
C TYR A 94 -6.43 19.65 -3.96
N ILE A 95 -6.95 18.81 -3.06
CA ILE A 95 -7.90 17.74 -3.37
C ILE A 95 -9.23 18.31 -3.85
N ASP A 96 -9.72 19.39 -3.23
CA ASP A 96 -11.00 20.02 -3.63
C ASP A 96 -10.90 20.62 -5.03
N LYS A 97 -9.79 21.29 -5.35
CA LYS A 97 -9.54 21.80 -6.70
C LYS A 97 -9.49 20.66 -7.73
N ILE A 98 -8.74 19.60 -7.44
CA ILE A 98 -8.65 18.41 -8.32
C ILE A 98 -10.03 17.77 -8.50
N ASN A 99 -10.81 17.58 -7.44
CA ASN A 99 -12.14 16.98 -7.54
C ASN A 99 -13.13 17.85 -8.30
N SER A 100 -13.08 19.18 -8.13
CA SER A 100 -13.89 20.11 -8.92
C SER A 100 -13.54 19.98 -10.40
N CYS A 101 -12.25 20.04 -10.75
CA CYS A 101 -11.80 19.94 -12.13
C CYS A 101 -12.03 18.56 -12.76
N LYS A 102 -11.95 17.49 -11.97
CA LYS A 102 -12.34 16.13 -12.36
C LYS A 102 -13.82 16.07 -12.77
N LYS A 103 -14.71 16.74 -12.03
CA LYS A 103 -16.13 16.79 -12.37
C LYS A 103 -16.35 17.47 -13.72
N ASP A 104 -15.69 18.61 -13.95
CA ASP A 104 -15.76 19.32 -15.22
C ASP A 104 -15.15 18.50 -16.38
N TYR A 105 -14.07 17.76 -16.09
CA TYR A 105 -13.48 16.81 -17.03
C TYR A 105 -14.45 15.71 -17.43
N PHE A 106 -15.07 15.01 -16.48
CA PHE A 106 -16.04 13.97 -16.78
C PHE A 106 -17.29 14.51 -17.50
N ASN A 107 -17.74 15.73 -17.18
CA ASN A 107 -18.81 16.38 -17.93
C ASN A 107 -18.43 16.62 -19.40
N TYR A 108 -17.21 17.11 -19.64
CA TYR A 108 -16.69 17.29 -20.99
C TYR A 108 -16.59 15.98 -21.76
N VAL A 109 -16.05 14.95 -21.13
CA VAL A 109 -15.85 13.66 -21.79
C VAL A 109 -17.17 12.96 -22.09
N ALA A 110 -18.15 13.05 -21.19
CA ALA A 110 -19.49 12.49 -21.41
C ALA A 110 -20.27 13.22 -22.52
N ASN A 111 -20.06 14.54 -22.67
CA ASN A 111 -20.72 15.35 -23.69
C ASN A 111 -19.80 16.47 -24.21
N PRO A 112 -18.95 16.19 -25.21
CA PRO A 112 -17.97 17.14 -25.73
C PRO A 112 -18.66 18.30 -26.47
N SER A 113 -18.88 19.40 -25.76
CA SER A 113 -19.47 20.63 -26.28
C SER A 113 -18.56 21.82 -26.01
N ASP A 114 -18.71 22.90 -26.78
CA ASP A 114 -17.97 24.15 -26.54
C ASP A 114 -18.21 24.69 -25.12
N ALA A 115 -19.42 24.50 -24.58
CA ALA A 115 -19.75 24.88 -23.22
C ALA A 115 -18.98 24.03 -22.19
N ALA A 116 -18.93 22.72 -22.36
CA ALA A 116 -18.20 21.84 -21.47
C ALA A 116 -16.68 22.06 -21.56
N LYS A 117 -16.15 22.27 -22.78
CA LYS A 117 -14.75 22.66 -22.99
C LYS A 117 -14.42 23.97 -22.28
N ARG A 118 -15.24 25.02 -22.44
CA ARG A 118 -15.05 26.30 -21.74
C ARG A 118 -15.07 26.18 -20.22
N ASN A 119 -15.89 25.27 -19.67
CA ASN A 119 -15.88 25.01 -18.23
C ASN A 119 -14.59 24.30 -17.80
N LEU A 120 -14.16 23.28 -18.53
CA LEU A 120 -12.92 22.56 -18.23
C LEU A 120 -11.67 23.47 -18.32
N VAL A 121 -11.61 24.40 -19.28
CA VAL A 121 -10.49 25.35 -19.41
C VAL A 121 -10.38 26.31 -18.21
N LYS A 122 -11.44 26.48 -17.39
CA LYS A 122 -11.33 27.24 -16.11
C LYS A 122 -10.42 26.56 -15.08
N CYS A 123 -10.02 25.33 -15.34
CA CYS A 123 -9.06 24.58 -14.54
C CYS A 123 -7.61 24.68 -15.06
N SER A 124 -7.26 25.68 -15.86
CA SER A 124 -5.88 25.86 -16.36
C SER A 124 -4.83 26.03 -15.26
N ASP A 125 -5.25 26.51 -14.08
CA ASP A 125 -4.46 26.60 -12.85
C ASP A 125 -4.37 25.28 -12.06
N ILE A 126 -4.91 24.15 -12.56
CA ILE A 126 -4.94 22.88 -11.80
C ILE A 126 -3.54 22.41 -11.37
N MET A 127 -2.49 22.74 -12.14
CA MET A 127 -1.11 22.42 -11.80
C MET A 127 -0.63 23.10 -10.50
N GLU A 128 -1.26 24.19 -10.06
CA GLU A 128 -1.02 24.78 -8.74
C GLU A 128 -1.48 23.89 -7.57
N SER A 129 -2.30 22.86 -7.85
CA SER A 129 -2.71 21.84 -6.88
C SER A 129 -2.03 20.49 -7.12
N VAL A 130 -1.83 20.11 -8.40
CA VAL A 130 -1.19 18.83 -8.76
C VAL A 130 0.27 18.80 -8.35
N ARG A 131 1.05 19.86 -8.64
CA ARG A 131 2.50 19.87 -8.31
C ARG A 131 2.75 19.79 -6.80
N PRO A 132 2.09 20.60 -5.95
CA PRO A 132 2.27 20.46 -4.51
C PRO A 132 1.86 19.09 -4.00
N LEU A 133 0.76 18.51 -4.49
CA LEU A 133 0.36 17.16 -4.11
C LEU A 133 1.42 16.11 -4.47
N GLY A 134 1.96 16.16 -5.69
CA GLY A 134 3.04 15.28 -6.13
C GLY A 134 4.33 15.46 -5.32
N ASN A 135 4.65 16.70 -4.94
CA ASN A 135 5.77 17.02 -4.06
C ASN A 135 5.61 16.36 -2.68
N LEU A 136 4.43 16.47 -2.05
CA LEU A 136 4.16 15.86 -0.74
C LEU A 136 4.23 14.33 -0.80
N LEU A 137 3.66 13.73 -1.85
CA LEU A 137 3.74 12.29 -2.10
C LEU A 137 5.17 11.79 -2.34
N SER A 138 6.04 12.66 -2.87
CA SER A 138 7.46 12.38 -3.10
C SER A 138 8.35 12.67 -1.90
N GLY A 139 7.76 12.94 -0.72
CA GLY A 139 8.49 13.17 0.52
C GLY A 139 8.94 14.61 0.76
N GLN A 140 8.53 15.58 -0.07
CA GLN A 140 8.76 16.99 0.24
C GLN A 140 7.91 17.43 1.44
N ARG A 141 8.46 18.34 2.23
CA ARG A 141 7.83 18.89 3.44
C ARG A 141 7.20 20.26 3.19
N ILE A 142 6.24 20.63 4.03
CA ILE A 142 5.67 21.98 4.02
C ILE A 142 6.45 22.83 5.03
N PHE A 143 7.17 23.85 4.56
CA PHE A 143 8.06 24.66 5.40
C PHE A 143 9.07 23.78 6.18
N ASP A 144 9.18 23.98 7.49
CA ASP A 144 10.06 23.25 8.39
C ASP A 144 9.42 22.00 9.01
N SER A 145 8.32 21.48 8.42
CA SER A 145 7.64 20.28 8.94
C SER A 145 8.39 18.97 8.64
N HIS A 146 7.93 17.88 9.24
CA HIS A 146 8.33 16.53 8.82
C HIS A 146 7.64 16.16 7.49
N PRO A 147 8.22 15.29 6.66
CA PRO A 147 7.53 14.66 5.53
C PRO A 147 6.14 14.14 5.91
N LEU A 148 5.18 14.17 4.98
CA LEU A 148 3.77 13.83 5.25
C LEU A 148 3.62 12.48 5.97
N PHE A 149 4.32 11.45 5.49
CA PHE A 149 4.16 10.10 6.02
C PHE A 149 4.88 9.86 7.35
N ASP A 150 5.81 10.75 7.73
CA ASP A 150 6.46 10.68 9.04
C ASP A 150 5.49 11.06 10.17
N LEU A 151 4.39 11.76 9.86
CA LEU A 151 3.30 12.02 10.81
C LEU A 151 2.59 10.74 11.28
N TYR A 152 2.81 9.62 10.58
CA TYR A 152 2.24 8.31 10.91
C TYR A 152 3.25 7.39 11.61
N LYS A 153 4.42 7.91 11.98
CA LYS A 153 5.40 7.25 12.82
C LYS A 153 5.19 7.66 14.28
N ASP A 154 5.38 6.75 15.21
CA ASP A 154 5.45 7.09 16.63
C ASP A 154 6.85 7.61 17.04
N GLY A 155 7.03 7.89 18.32
CA GLY A 155 8.29 8.42 18.86
C GLY A 155 9.48 7.45 18.75
N GLU A 156 9.23 6.17 18.50
CA GLU A 156 10.26 5.14 18.30
C GLU A 156 10.49 4.84 16.81
N GLY A 157 9.74 5.50 15.92
CA GLY A 157 9.82 5.32 14.48
C GLY A 157 8.96 4.18 13.94
N VAL A 158 8.08 3.59 14.75
CA VAL A 158 7.17 2.53 14.30
C VAL A 158 6.07 3.16 13.44
N CYS A 159 5.91 2.62 12.24
CA CYS A 159 4.98 3.14 11.26
C CYS A 159 3.57 2.59 11.46
N ASN A 160 2.55 3.43 11.33
CA ASN A 160 1.17 2.99 11.16
C ASN A 160 0.93 2.60 9.69
N GLY A 161 1.06 1.30 9.40
CA GLY A 161 0.95 0.75 8.05
C GLY A 161 -0.39 1.03 7.40
N SER A 162 -1.50 0.67 8.06
CA SER A 162 -2.87 0.89 7.54
C SER A 162 -3.11 2.35 7.14
N ALA A 163 -2.66 3.30 7.97
CA ALA A 163 -2.78 4.72 7.65
C ALA A 163 -1.91 5.11 6.43
N ILE A 164 -0.62 4.80 6.44
CA ILE A 164 0.30 5.13 5.32
C ILE A 164 -0.22 4.54 4.00
N GLU A 165 -0.66 3.29 4.05
CA GLU A 165 -1.20 2.56 2.91
C GLU A 165 -2.44 3.23 2.33
N SER A 166 -3.44 3.48 3.18
CA SER A 166 -4.72 4.05 2.74
C SER A 166 -4.55 5.47 2.20
N ILE A 167 -3.73 6.28 2.88
CA ILE A 167 -3.50 7.69 2.56
C ILE A 167 -2.72 7.82 1.27
N SER A 168 -1.63 7.06 1.14
CA SER A 168 -0.81 7.11 -0.06
C SER A 168 -1.63 6.70 -1.28
N LYS A 169 -2.39 5.60 -1.22
CA LYS A 169 -3.29 5.15 -2.30
C LYS A 169 -4.28 6.23 -2.72
N ASN A 170 -4.91 6.88 -1.74
CA ASN A 170 -5.93 7.89 -2.03
C ASN A 170 -5.34 9.16 -2.67
N LEU A 171 -4.29 9.71 -2.05
CA LEU A 171 -3.63 10.92 -2.54
C LEU A 171 -2.97 10.70 -3.90
N PHE A 172 -2.40 9.51 -4.14
CA PHE A 172 -1.82 9.17 -5.43
C PHE A 172 -2.89 9.06 -6.53
N ALA A 173 -4.06 8.50 -6.23
CA ALA A 173 -5.17 8.50 -7.17
C ALA A 173 -5.62 9.93 -7.53
N ASP A 174 -5.74 10.83 -6.54
CA ASP A 174 -6.03 12.25 -6.79
C ASP A 174 -4.96 12.92 -7.65
N TYR A 175 -3.70 12.62 -7.37
CA TYR A 175 -2.57 13.15 -8.15
C TYR A 175 -2.66 12.73 -9.63
N VAL A 176 -2.84 11.44 -9.92
CA VAL A 176 -2.92 10.92 -11.29
C VAL A 176 -4.17 11.45 -12.02
N ILE A 177 -5.31 11.56 -11.34
CA ILE A 177 -6.50 12.20 -11.92
C ILE A 177 -6.22 13.66 -12.27
N GLY A 178 -5.57 14.40 -11.37
CA GLY A 178 -5.17 15.79 -11.62
C GLY A 178 -4.23 15.91 -12.84
N CYS A 179 -3.28 14.99 -12.99
CA CYS A 179 -2.41 14.90 -14.16
C CYS A 179 -3.18 14.65 -15.46
N THR A 180 -4.18 13.78 -15.45
CA THR A 180 -5.07 13.54 -16.61
C THR A 180 -5.80 14.82 -17.03
N VAL A 181 -6.36 15.55 -16.06
CA VAL A 181 -7.06 16.80 -16.34
C VAL A 181 -6.11 17.86 -16.87
N ALA A 182 -4.94 18.03 -16.25
CA ALA A 182 -3.92 18.98 -16.69
C ALA A 182 -3.47 18.71 -18.12
N SER A 183 -3.19 17.45 -18.45
CA SER A 183 -2.76 17.03 -19.80
C SER A 183 -3.85 17.29 -20.85
N THR A 184 -5.12 17.12 -20.48
CA THR A 184 -6.25 17.43 -21.36
C THR A 184 -6.38 18.93 -21.64
N ILE A 185 -6.19 19.77 -20.61
CA ILE A 185 -6.24 21.22 -20.77
C ILE A 185 -5.06 21.72 -21.60
N GLU A 186 -3.86 21.19 -21.36
CA GLU A 186 -2.68 21.47 -22.16
C GLU A 186 -2.92 21.18 -23.65
N ALA A 187 -3.54 20.03 -23.97
CA ALA A 187 -3.87 19.68 -25.34
C ALA A 187 -4.86 20.68 -25.99
N PHE A 188 -5.74 21.31 -25.21
CA PHE A 188 -6.63 22.35 -25.73
C PHE A 188 -5.94 23.69 -25.98
N GLU A 189 -5.00 24.06 -25.11
CA GLU A 189 -4.33 25.37 -25.15
C GLU A 189 -3.16 25.38 -26.13
N ASN A 190 -2.38 24.29 -26.17
CA ASN A 190 -1.11 24.20 -26.87
C ASN A 190 -1.11 23.17 -28.02
N GLY A 191 -2.22 22.45 -28.20
CA GLY A 191 -2.39 21.43 -29.22
C GLY A 191 -2.00 20.02 -28.74
N VAL A 192 -2.57 19.01 -29.44
CA VAL A 192 -2.58 17.59 -29.04
C VAL A 192 -1.19 16.95 -28.90
N ASN A 193 -0.17 17.53 -29.55
CA ASN A 193 1.20 16.99 -29.50
C ASN A 193 2.02 17.53 -28.31
N THR A 194 1.47 18.44 -27.50
CA THR A 194 2.17 19.00 -26.34
C THR A 194 2.03 18.05 -25.15
N THR A 195 3.14 17.75 -24.48
CA THR A 195 3.20 16.76 -23.38
C THR A 195 3.97 17.26 -22.15
N LEU A 196 4.02 18.59 -21.91
CA LEU A 196 4.79 19.13 -20.78
C LEU A 196 4.26 18.59 -19.45
N TYR A 197 2.95 18.68 -19.23
CA TYR A 197 2.35 18.24 -17.97
C TYR A 197 2.33 16.71 -17.86
N GLY A 198 2.12 16.00 -18.98
CA GLY A 198 2.23 14.54 -19.01
C GLY A 198 3.63 14.06 -18.58
N ASN A 199 4.69 14.67 -19.10
CA ASN A 199 6.07 14.33 -18.77
C ASN A 199 6.42 14.71 -17.32
N GLU A 200 6.04 15.92 -16.88
CA GLU A 200 6.23 16.34 -15.49
C GLU A 200 5.54 15.40 -14.50
N CYS A 201 4.33 14.96 -14.86
CA CYS A 201 3.57 14.00 -14.08
C CYS A 201 4.26 12.65 -14.00
N LYS A 202 4.74 12.11 -15.12
CA LYS A 202 5.48 10.83 -15.19
C LYS A 202 6.74 10.84 -14.32
N ASP A 203 7.53 11.91 -14.41
CA ASP A 203 8.75 12.07 -13.62
C ASP A 203 8.43 12.07 -12.12
N THR A 204 7.35 12.75 -11.74
CA THR A 204 6.91 12.81 -10.34
C THR A 204 6.34 11.47 -9.86
N ILE A 205 5.56 10.73 -10.67
CA ILE A 205 5.12 9.36 -10.33
C ILE A 205 6.32 8.48 -9.98
N SER A 206 7.38 8.55 -10.79
CA SER A 206 8.62 7.78 -10.56
C SER A 206 9.29 8.16 -9.23
N LYS A 207 9.28 9.45 -8.87
CA LYS A 207 9.77 9.93 -7.57
C LYS A 207 8.90 9.44 -6.41
N VAL A 208 7.58 9.43 -6.55
CA VAL A 208 6.66 8.88 -5.54
C VAL A 208 6.92 7.40 -5.29
N ILE A 209 7.04 6.59 -6.35
CA ILE A 209 7.34 5.15 -6.23
C ILE A 209 8.67 4.93 -5.48
N THR A 210 9.70 5.68 -5.86
CA THR A 210 11.03 5.60 -5.24
C THR A 210 10.97 5.97 -3.76
N TYR A 211 10.28 7.07 -3.42
CA TYR A 211 10.11 7.52 -2.05
C TYR A 211 9.35 6.48 -1.20
N MET A 212 8.27 5.90 -1.72
CA MET A 212 7.47 4.91 -0.99
C MET A 212 8.24 3.62 -0.73
N ARG A 213 9.07 3.15 -1.68
CA ARG A 213 9.95 1.98 -1.45
C ARG A 213 10.91 2.24 -0.30
N ARG A 214 11.52 3.43 -0.27
CA ARG A 214 12.40 3.82 0.83
C ARG A 214 11.63 3.89 2.15
N LEU A 215 10.46 4.52 2.17
CA LEU A 215 9.62 4.61 3.35
C LEU A 215 9.26 3.21 3.89
N TYR A 216 8.90 2.26 3.03
CA TYR A 216 8.59 0.89 3.45
C TYR A 216 9.80 0.19 4.05
N SER A 217 10.99 0.36 3.45
CA SER A 217 12.23 -0.16 4.02
C SER A 217 12.53 0.43 5.40
N ASP A 218 12.35 1.75 5.56
CA ASP A 218 12.54 2.45 6.83
C ASP A 218 11.51 2.00 7.89
N CYS A 219 10.30 1.62 7.47
CA CYS A 219 9.24 1.13 8.36
C CYS A 219 9.39 -0.35 8.75
N ALA A 220 10.03 -1.16 7.91
CA ALA A 220 10.09 -2.60 8.12
C ALA A 220 10.92 -2.99 9.36
N LEU A 221 12.09 -2.39 9.54
CA LEU A 221 12.98 -2.75 10.64
C LEU A 221 12.40 -2.45 12.03
N PRO A 222 11.83 -1.26 12.31
CA PRO A 222 11.12 -1.01 13.57
C PRO A 222 9.93 -1.96 13.77
N SER A 223 9.22 -2.30 12.68
CA SER A 223 8.08 -3.23 12.74
C SER A 223 8.49 -4.64 13.13
N CYS A 224 9.67 -5.11 12.70
CA CYS A 224 10.21 -6.39 13.13
C CYS A 224 10.29 -6.48 14.67
N LYS A 225 10.65 -5.38 15.35
CA LYS A 225 10.81 -5.32 16.81
C LYS A 225 9.47 -5.35 17.55
N THR A 226 8.46 -4.66 17.03
CA THR A 226 7.15 -4.55 17.68
C THR A 226 6.12 -5.57 17.20
N PHE A 227 6.45 -6.38 16.19
CA PHE A 227 5.54 -7.34 15.56
C PHE A 227 4.80 -8.22 16.57
N HIS A 228 5.56 -8.81 17.52
CA HIS A 228 5.04 -9.64 18.62
C HIS A 228 3.87 -8.97 19.36
N CYS A 229 4.06 -7.72 19.80
CA CYS A 229 3.09 -6.98 20.62
C CYS A 229 1.83 -6.65 19.82
N SER A 230 1.97 -6.25 18.57
CA SER A 230 0.84 -5.93 17.70
C SER A 230 0.00 -7.17 17.36
N VAL A 231 0.64 -8.31 17.11
CA VAL A 231 -0.07 -9.58 16.90
C VAL A 231 -0.80 -9.99 18.18
N GLN A 232 -0.18 -9.85 19.35
CA GLN A 232 -0.83 -10.14 20.62
C GLN A 232 -2.06 -9.25 20.85
N SER A 233 -1.96 -7.95 20.54
CA SER A 233 -3.08 -7.00 20.61
C SER A 233 -4.21 -7.37 19.65
N LEU A 234 -3.88 -7.70 18.39
CA LEU A 234 -4.85 -8.10 17.37
C LEU A 234 -5.71 -9.29 17.83
N PHE A 235 -5.06 -10.29 18.42
CA PHE A 235 -5.72 -11.47 18.95
C PHE A 235 -6.58 -11.17 20.19
N GLY A 236 -6.21 -10.16 21.00
CA GLY A 236 -6.98 -9.75 22.17
C GLY A 236 -8.25 -8.96 21.84
N GLU A 237 -8.22 -8.13 20.79
CA GLU A 237 -9.33 -7.23 20.44
C GLU A 237 -10.28 -7.85 19.41
N ILE A 238 -9.75 -8.33 18.28
CA ILE A 238 -10.53 -8.84 17.15
C ILE A 238 -9.91 -10.16 16.66
N PRO A 239 -10.17 -11.26 17.37
CA PRO A 239 -9.61 -12.59 17.06
C PRO A 239 -9.74 -12.94 15.57
N PRO A 240 -8.70 -13.49 14.93
CA PRO A 240 -8.84 -13.99 13.58
C PRO A 240 -9.79 -15.20 13.52
N THR A 241 -10.57 -15.29 12.45
CA THR A 241 -11.52 -16.39 12.22
C THR A 241 -10.95 -17.50 11.32
N SER A 242 -9.91 -17.20 10.54
CA SER A 242 -9.25 -18.12 9.61
C SER A 242 -7.81 -17.68 9.32
N SER A 243 -7.01 -18.52 8.67
CA SER A 243 -5.66 -18.14 8.19
C SER A 243 -5.71 -16.96 7.21
N GLN A 244 -6.76 -16.90 6.38
CA GLN A 244 -6.96 -15.81 5.42
C GLN A 244 -7.31 -14.49 6.14
N ASP A 245 -8.21 -14.53 7.12
CA ASP A 245 -8.56 -13.35 7.92
C ASP A 245 -7.33 -12.80 8.68
N LEU A 246 -6.53 -13.68 9.27
CA LEU A 246 -5.27 -13.28 9.91
C LEU A 246 -4.29 -12.67 8.91
N TYR A 247 -4.08 -13.31 7.76
CA TYR A 247 -3.23 -12.76 6.71
C TYR A 247 -3.69 -11.35 6.31
N SER A 248 -4.99 -11.15 6.04
CA SER A 248 -5.51 -9.86 5.61
C SER A 248 -5.28 -8.77 6.64
N LYS A 249 -5.51 -9.06 7.93
CA LYS A 249 -5.23 -8.13 9.05
C LYS A 249 -3.74 -7.78 9.15
N LEU A 250 -2.86 -8.77 9.02
CA LEU A 250 -1.40 -8.56 9.07
C LEU A 250 -0.91 -7.73 7.88
N SER A 251 -1.37 -8.03 6.66
CA SER A 251 -1.03 -7.27 5.45
C SER A 251 -1.54 -5.82 5.52
N GLU A 252 -2.67 -5.57 6.18
CA GLU A 252 -3.14 -4.20 6.42
C GLU A 252 -2.25 -3.45 7.42
N MET A 253 -1.85 -4.12 8.51
CA MET A 253 -1.00 -3.51 9.55
C MET A 253 0.44 -3.29 9.07
N TYR A 254 0.94 -4.17 8.21
CA TYR A 254 2.34 -4.22 7.78
C TYR A 254 2.44 -4.42 6.26
N PRO A 255 2.11 -3.40 5.46
CA PRO A 255 2.12 -3.50 3.99
C PRO A 255 3.52 -3.71 3.39
N TRP A 256 4.58 -3.57 4.18
CA TRP A 256 5.97 -3.84 3.82
C TRP A 256 6.43 -5.28 4.16
N LEU A 257 5.54 -6.13 4.67
CA LEU A 257 5.81 -7.55 4.89
C LEU A 257 4.82 -8.45 4.12
N ASN A 258 5.32 -9.59 3.63
CA ASN A 258 4.51 -10.73 3.21
C ASN A 258 4.43 -11.76 4.34
N PHE A 259 3.39 -12.62 4.30
CA PHE A 259 3.09 -13.57 5.38
C PHE A 259 2.81 -14.99 4.85
N LEU A 260 3.31 -16.00 5.56
CA LEU A 260 2.82 -17.38 5.46
C LEU A 260 2.12 -17.71 6.78
N VAL A 261 0.81 -17.92 6.74
CA VAL A 261 0.01 -18.17 7.93
C VAL A 261 -0.42 -19.63 7.96
N PHE A 262 -0.10 -20.32 9.05
CA PHE A 262 -0.53 -21.70 9.31
C PHE A 262 -1.49 -21.73 10.50
N LYS A 263 -2.52 -22.58 10.39
CA LYS A 263 -3.51 -22.83 11.44
C LYS A 263 -3.45 -24.31 11.81
N LEU A 264 -3.34 -24.59 13.10
CA LEU A 264 -3.23 -25.92 13.67
C LEU A 264 -4.38 -26.18 14.63
N SER A 265 -4.93 -27.39 14.58
CA SER A 265 -6.05 -27.85 15.42
C SER A 265 -5.66 -28.12 16.88
N LYS A 266 -4.36 -28.33 17.16
CA LYS A 266 -3.79 -28.48 18.50
C LYS A 266 -2.42 -27.85 18.57
N ARG A 267 -1.87 -27.76 19.78
CA ARG A 267 -0.51 -27.28 19.97
C ARG A 267 0.48 -28.16 19.23
N GLY A 268 1.32 -27.54 18.42
CA GLY A 268 2.29 -28.19 17.57
C GLY A 268 3.50 -27.30 17.35
N LYS A 269 4.46 -27.81 16.57
CA LYS A 269 5.63 -27.05 16.16
C LYS A 269 5.68 -27.04 14.64
N VAL A 270 5.61 -25.85 14.05
CA VAL A 270 5.92 -25.63 12.64
C VAL A 270 7.37 -25.21 12.52
N THR A 271 8.10 -25.80 11.59
CA THR A 271 9.53 -25.52 11.39
C THR A 271 9.81 -25.03 9.99
N ALA A 272 10.69 -24.03 9.88
CA ALA A 272 11.25 -23.58 8.61
C ALA A 272 12.63 -24.20 8.38
N GLY A 273 12.89 -24.60 7.13
CA GLY A 273 14.18 -25.04 6.62
C GLY A 273 14.44 -24.45 5.23
N GLY A 274 15.62 -24.77 4.67
CA GLY A 274 16.11 -24.19 3.42
C GLY A 274 17.17 -23.11 3.65
N ASN A 275 17.52 -22.38 2.59
CA ASN A 275 18.52 -21.30 2.63
C ASN A 275 17.90 -19.89 2.51
N PHE A 276 16.58 -19.78 2.44
CA PHE A 276 15.86 -18.51 2.56
C PHE A 276 15.70 -18.09 4.01
N SER A 277 16.04 -16.84 4.32
CA SER A 277 15.87 -16.25 5.65
C SER A 277 14.42 -15.85 5.88
N ILE A 278 13.84 -16.16 7.04
CA ILE A 278 12.44 -15.82 7.31
C ILE A 278 12.24 -15.48 8.79
N GLY A 279 11.45 -14.43 9.05
CA GLY A 279 10.96 -14.12 10.38
C GLY A 279 9.90 -15.13 10.79
N HIS A 280 9.91 -15.53 12.05
CA HIS A 280 8.97 -16.52 12.56
C HIS A 280 8.42 -16.12 13.91
N TYR A 281 7.11 -16.27 14.06
CA TYR A 281 6.39 -16.00 15.29
C TYR A 281 5.30 -17.06 15.49
N ASP A 282 5.46 -17.89 16.52
CA ASP A 282 4.71 -19.14 16.70
C ASP A 282 3.87 -19.19 17.99
N SER A 283 3.11 -20.27 18.11
CA SER A 283 2.43 -20.68 19.35
C SER A 283 1.28 -19.76 19.81
N HIS A 284 0.65 -19.02 18.88
CA HIS A 284 -0.52 -18.18 19.21
C HIS A 284 -1.78 -19.00 19.33
N TRP A 285 -2.24 -19.21 20.56
CA TRP A 285 -3.44 -19.98 20.84
C TRP A 285 -4.67 -19.08 20.94
N ILE A 286 -5.64 -19.26 20.04
CA ILE A 286 -6.92 -18.56 20.10
C ILE A 286 -8.07 -19.41 19.56
N ASN A 287 -9.24 -19.31 20.19
CA ASN A 287 -10.47 -20.00 19.77
C ASN A 287 -10.28 -21.51 19.51
N GLY A 288 -9.38 -22.15 20.27
CA GLY A 288 -9.10 -23.59 20.15
C GLY A 288 -8.08 -23.97 19.07
N TYR A 289 -7.44 -23.00 18.43
CA TYR A 289 -6.44 -23.23 17.38
C TYR A 289 -5.11 -22.56 17.71
N GLN A 290 -4.02 -23.12 17.20
CA GLN A 290 -2.71 -22.46 17.15
C GLN A 290 -2.51 -21.81 15.79
N TYR A 291 -1.97 -20.60 15.77
CA TYR A 291 -1.53 -19.90 14.58
C TYR A 291 -0.01 -19.69 14.64
N ASP A 292 0.66 -20.09 13.55
CA ASP A 292 2.09 -19.83 13.34
C ASP A 292 2.23 -18.93 12.11
N ILE A 293 3.01 -17.86 12.27
CA ILE A 293 3.15 -16.77 11.30
C ILE A 293 4.62 -16.66 10.89
N PHE A 294 4.87 -16.82 9.61
CA PHE A 294 6.16 -16.49 9.01
C PHE A 294 6.03 -15.19 8.23
N PHE A 295 7.07 -14.35 8.27
CA PHE A 295 7.05 -13.04 7.61
C PHE A 295 8.40 -12.65 7.03
N PHE A 296 8.36 -11.91 5.93
CA PHE A 296 9.52 -11.52 5.13
C PHE A 296 9.18 -10.28 4.29
N ASP A 297 10.15 -9.73 3.56
CA ASP A 297 9.95 -8.56 2.70
C ASP A 297 8.77 -8.71 1.72
N ALA A 298 7.90 -7.70 1.69
CA ALA A 298 6.75 -7.64 0.76
C ALA A 298 7.16 -7.65 -0.72
N TYR A 299 8.37 -7.22 -1.06
CA TYR A 299 8.87 -7.21 -2.44
C TYR A 299 9.44 -8.55 -2.91
N ILE A 300 9.64 -9.50 -2.00
CA ILE A 300 10.06 -10.85 -2.35
C ILE A 300 8.81 -11.69 -2.59
N GLN A 301 8.75 -12.40 -3.70
CA GLN A 301 7.70 -13.36 -3.99
C GLN A 301 8.23 -14.78 -3.82
N ILE A 302 7.49 -15.61 -3.07
CA ILE A 302 7.75 -17.05 -3.00
C ILE A 302 6.90 -17.75 -4.06
N ILE A 303 7.53 -18.53 -4.93
CA ILE A 303 6.89 -19.27 -6.02
C ILE A 303 7.24 -20.76 -5.98
N LYS A 304 6.57 -21.55 -6.83
CA LYS A 304 6.77 -23.02 -6.89
C LYS A 304 7.99 -23.41 -7.72
N GLU A 305 8.33 -22.59 -8.70
CA GLU A 305 9.45 -22.81 -9.61
C GLU A 305 10.77 -22.65 -8.87
N SER A 306 11.69 -23.59 -9.09
CA SER A 306 12.99 -23.59 -8.41
C SER A 306 13.80 -22.33 -8.75
N LEU A 307 14.26 -21.62 -7.71
CA LEU A 307 15.11 -20.44 -7.78
C LEU A 307 16.27 -20.54 -6.77
N ASN A 308 17.05 -19.46 -6.64
CA ASN A 308 18.29 -19.40 -5.87
C ASN A 308 18.13 -19.70 -4.38
N TYR A 309 16.99 -19.30 -3.81
CA TYR A 309 16.70 -19.47 -2.39
C TYR A 309 15.47 -20.34 -2.22
N SER A 310 15.58 -21.40 -1.45
CA SER A 310 14.50 -22.33 -1.12
C SER A 310 14.04 -22.13 0.32
N ILE A 311 12.75 -22.34 0.52
CA ILE A 311 12.11 -22.41 1.81
C ILE A 311 11.26 -23.68 1.88
N ALA A 312 11.38 -24.42 2.98
CA ALA A 312 10.54 -25.54 3.31
C ALA A 312 9.89 -25.30 4.67
N ILE A 313 8.56 -25.33 4.74
CA ILE A 313 7.81 -25.27 6.00
C ILE A 313 7.21 -26.64 6.28
N GLU A 314 7.57 -27.22 7.42
CA GLU A 314 7.10 -28.52 7.86
C GLU A 314 6.05 -28.36 8.96
N VAL A 315 4.89 -28.97 8.75
CA VAL A 315 3.74 -28.93 9.67
C VAL A 315 3.34 -30.37 10.01
N PRO A 316 3.15 -30.73 11.29
CA PRO A 316 2.60 -32.03 11.67
C PRO A 316 1.24 -32.26 11.00
N GLU A 317 1.13 -33.32 10.19
CA GLU A 317 -0.05 -33.59 9.36
C GLU A 317 -1.33 -33.74 10.19
N GLU A 318 -1.22 -34.40 11.34
CA GLU A 318 -2.32 -34.63 12.29
C GLU A 318 -2.90 -33.34 12.88
N LEU A 319 -2.09 -32.26 12.88
CA LEU A 319 -2.42 -30.98 13.48
C LEU A 319 -2.82 -29.95 12.44
N TYR A 320 -2.51 -30.17 11.17
CA TYR A 320 -2.72 -29.20 10.11
C TYR A 320 -4.23 -28.96 9.86
N ASP A 321 -4.68 -27.72 10.07
CA ASP A 321 -6.08 -27.31 9.90
C ASP A 321 -6.26 -26.34 8.72
N GLY A 322 -5.23 -25.56 8.37
CA GLY A 322 -5.28 -24.68 7.21
C GLY A 322 -4.03 -23.84 7.04
N HIS A 323 -3.92 -23.19 5.88
CA HIS A 323 -2.91 -22.17 5.62
C HIS A 323 -3.44 -21.11 4.67
N TYR A 324 -2.75 -19.97 4.61
CA TYR A 324 -2.94 -18.97 3.58
C TYR A 324 -1.64 -18.21 3.34
N PHE A 325 -1.26 -18.03 2.07
CA PHE A 325 0.03 -17.44 1.65
C PHE A 325 -0.14 -16.16 0.81
N GLY A 326 -1.37 -15.69 0.62
CA GLY A 326 -1.65 -14.51 -0.19
C GLY A 326 -1.11 -14.59 -1.61
N ASN A 327 -0.16 -13.70 -1.93
CA ASN A 327 0.49 -13.61 -3.25
C ASN A 327 1.58 -14.67 -3.49
N SER A 328 1.93 -15.43 -2.45
CA SER A 328 2.95 -16.46 -2.52
C SER A 328 2.34 -17.82 -2.85
N THR A 329 3.10 -18.64 -3.56
CA THR A 329 2.69 -19.98 -3.94
C THR A 329 3.76 -21.00 -3.57
N MET A 330 3.33 -22.09 -2.92
CA MET A 330 4.21 -23.16 -2.48
C MET A 330 3.64 -24.51 -2.92
N THR A 331 4.53 -25.46 -3.16
CA THR A 331 4.16 -26.85 -3.46
C THR A 331 3.95 -27.59 -2.14
N LYS A 332 2.75 -28.13 -1.95
CA LYS A 332 2.45 -29.02 -0.83
C LYS A 332 2.90 -30.44 -1.18
N ILE A 333 3.84 -30.97 -0.41
CA ILE A 333 4.46 -32.29 -0.59
C ILE A 333 4.10 -33.16 0.60
N TYR A 334 3.70 -34.39 0.31
CA TYR A 334 3.50 -35.46 1.27
C TYR A 334 4.60 -36.50 1.07
N PHE A 335 5.34 -36.80 2.13
CA PHE A 335 6.35 -37.84 2.10
C PHE A 335 5.78 -39.11 2.73
N ASN A 336 5.66 -40.17 1.94
CA ASN A 336 5.16 -41.46 2.42
C ASN A 336 6.00 -41.94 3.61
N GLY A 337 5.37 -42.10 4.77
CA GLY A 337 6.00 -42.56 6.01
C GLY A 337 6.48 -41.44 6.95
N LEU A 338 6.35 -40.16 6.58
CA LEU A 338 6.55 -39.03 7.51
C LEU A 338 5.20 -38.49 7.96
N THR A 339 5.08 -38.13 9.24
CA THR A 339 3.89 -37.49 9.82
C THR A 339 3.88 -35.96 9.60
N LEU A 340 4.54 -35.50 8.53
CA LEU A 340 4.75 -34.09 8.22
C LEU A 340 4.20 -33.77 6.84
N THR A 341 3.37 -32.74 6.80
CA THR A 341 3.04 -32.02 5.57
C THR A 341 4.13 -30.96 5.33
N THR A 342 4.77 -30.99 4.16
CA THR A 342 5.82 -30.02 3.82
C THR A 342 5.35 -29.06 2.73
N PHE A 343 5.59 -27.76 2.91
CA PHE A 343 5.33 -26.73 1.90
C PHE A 343 6.67 -26.21 1.39
N VAL A 344 6.94 -26.35 0.10
CA VAL A 344 8.21 -25.93 -0.52
C VAL A 344 7.97 -24.79 -1.50
N GLY A 345 8.74 -23.71 -1.36
CA GLY A 345 8.72 -22.59 -2.28
C GLY A 345 10.13 -22.04 -2.49
N TYR A 346 10.25 -21.10 -3.43
CA TYR A 346 11.52 -20.52 -3.81
C TYR A 346 11.42 -19.02 -4.10
N ALA A 347 12.52 -18.31 -3.91
CA ALA A 347 12.67 -16.89 -4.18
C ALA A 347 13.95 -16.59 -4.98
N SER A 348 13.93 -15.51 -5.76
CA SER A 348 15.08 -15.05 -6.56
C SER A 348 16.16 -14.41 -5.70
N GLU A 349 15.76 -13.77 -4.61
CA GLU A 349 16.59 -13.02 -3.67
C GLU A 349 16.33 -13.51 -2.24
N ASN A 350 17.33 -13.36 -1.37
CA ASN A 350 17.16 -13.70 0.04
C ASN A 350 16.51 -12.54 0.79
N ASN A 351 15.76 -12.87 1.83
CA ASN A 351 15.19 -11.86 2.72
C ASN A 351 16.27 -11.26 3.62
N ALA A 352 16.38 -9.93 3.59
CA ALA A 352 17.28 -9.17 4.46
C ALA A 352 16.55 -8.59 5.69
N LEU A 353 15.21 -8.61 5.70
CA LEU A 353 14.40 -8.02 6.77
C LEU A 353 14.06 -9.06 7.82
N CYS A 354 14.04 -8.65 9.09
CA CYS A 354 13.61 -9.52 10.18
C CYS A 354 14.35 -10.90 10.19
N ASN A 355 15.66 -10.90 10.00
CA ASN A 355 16.47 -12.12 9.92
C ASN A 355 17.20 -12.48 11.24
N ASP A 356 17.31 -11.54 12.18
CA ASP A 356 17.97 -11.77 13.45
C ASP A 356 16.96 -12.14 14.55
N THR A 357 16.89 -13.43 14.87
CA THR A 357 15.99 -13.98 15.89
C THR A 357 16.34 -13.56 17.32
N SER A 358 17.53 -13.01 17.53
CA SER A 358 18.05 -12.66 18.85
C SER A 358 17.73 -11.22 19.30
N GLU A 359 17.40 -10.33 18.37
CA GLU A 359 17.06 -8.91 18.63
C GLU A 359 15.54 -8.64 18.69
N TYR A 360 14.68 -9.66 18.55
CA TYR A 360 13.25 -9.58 18.91
C TYR A 360 13.08 -9.54 20.43
N ILE A 361 13.74 -8.58 21.07
CA ILE A 361 13.50 -8.27 22.45
C ILE A 361 12.02 -7.92 22.51
N ARG A 362 11.26 -8.73 23.25
CA ARG A 362 9.84 -8.57 23.56
C ARG A 362 9.63 -7.35 24.46
N GLU A 363 10.23 -6.23 24.11
CA GLU A 363 9.99 -4.95 24.72
C GLU A 363 8.67 -4.45 24.15
N CYS A 364 7.58 -4.96 24.71
CA CYS A 364 6.29 -4.27 24.64
C CYS A 364 6.37 -3.06 25.56
N HIS A 365 7.21 -2.09 25.22
CA HIS A 365 7.13 -0.77 25.82
C HIS A 365 5.82 -0.17 25.35
N GLY A 366 4.88 -0.07 26.29
CA GLY A 366 3.53 0.46 26.14
C GLY A 366 3.10 0.83 24.72
N THR A 367 2.61 -0.15 23.95
CA THR A 367 1.66 0.10 22.85
C THR A 367 0.32 0.64 23.37
N GLY A 368 0.28 1.10 24.62
CA GLY A 368 -0.82 1.84 25.20
C GLY A 368 -0.93 3.14 24.43
N THR A 369 -2.07 3.30 23.77
CA THR A 369 -2.65 4.58 23.35
C THR A 369 -1.63 5.66 23.08
N SER A 370 -1.30 5.89 21.81
CA SER A 370 -0.74 7.13 21.30
C SER A 370 -1.11 8.31 22.22
N ASN A 371 -0.20 8.69 23.13
CA ASN A 371 -0.43 9.78 24.09
C ASN A 371 -0.42 11.16 23.40
N THR A 372 -0.60 11.21 22.08
CA THR A 372 -0.79 12.44 21.33
C THR A 372 -2.24 12.96 21.37
N LEU A 373 -3.12 12.32 22.14
CA LEU A 373 -4.46 12.83 22.50
C LEU A 373 -4.69 12.84 24.01
N TYR A 374 -3.75 13.41 24.77
CA TYR A 374 -4.13 14.26 25.91
C TYR A 374 -3.46 15.61 25.69
N GLY A 375 -4.28 16.63 25.44
CA GLY A 375 -3.82 17.98 25.20
C GLY A 375 -2.89 18.45 26.30
N LYS A 376 -1.61 18.65 25.97
CA LYS A 376 -0.76 19.63 26.65
C LYS A 376 -1.16 21.03 26.19
N VAL A 377 -2.43 21.37 26.41
CA VAL A 377 -2.92 22.75 26.50
C VAL A 377 -3.95 22.70 27.63
N HIS A 378 -3.64 23.42 28.72
CA HIS A 378 -4.43 23.62 29.96
C HIS A 378 -4.20 22.66 31.15
N ILE A 379 -3.03 22.70 31.81
CA ILE A 379 -2.90 22.93 33.28
C ILE A 379 -1.53 23.59 33.58
N ILE A 380 -1.21 24.72 32.94
CA ILE A 380 -0.32 25.75 33.52
C ILE A 380 -1.00 27.10 33.19
N LEU A 381 -2.22 27.30 33.69
CA LEU A 381 -2.92 28.59 33.63
C LEU A 381 -4.05 28.74 34.65
N ILE A 382 -4.03 27.98 35.77
CA ILE A 382 -4.91 28.20 36.94
C ILE A 382 -4.11 28.15 38.25
N PHE A 383 -2.83 28.57 38.25
CA PHE A 383 -2.09 28.80 39.51
C PHE A 383 -1.28 30.11 39.55
N VAL A 384 -1.42 30.98 38.54
CA VAL A 384 -0.77 32.32 38.52
C VAL A 384 -1.77 33.47 38.60
N VAL A 385 -3.10 33.21 38.59
CA VAL A 385 -4.13 34.25 38.77
C VAL A 385 -4.78 34.23 40.17
N LEU A 386 -4.39 33.30 41.05
CA LEU A 386 -4.84 33.24 42.45
C LEU A 386 -3.79 33.72 43.48
N MET A 387 -2.75 34.44 43.02
CA MET A 387 -1.78 35.12 43.89
C MET A 387 -1.89 36.66 43.83
N TYR A 388 -3.02 37.19 43.32
CA TYR A 388 -3.27 38.65 43.31
C TYR A 388 -4.71 39.07 43.65
N VAL A 389 -5.51 38.19 44.24
CA VAL A 389 -6.74 38.57 44.96
C VAL A 389 -6.92 37.67 46.18
N LEU A 390 -6.13 37.93 47.21
CA LEU A 390 -6.48 37.86 48.64
C LEU A 390 -5.42 38.62 49.44
#